data_AF-A0A166SUA9-F1
#
_entry.id   AF-A0A166SUA9-F1
#
_cell.length_a   1.000
_cell.length_b   1.000
_cell.length_c   1.000
_cell.angle_alpha   90.00
_cell.angle_beta   90.00
_cell.angle_gamma   90.00
#
_symmetry.space_group_name_H-M   'P 1'
#
loop_
_entity.id
_entity.type
_entity.pdbx_description
1 polymer ?
#
loop_
_entity_poly.entity_id
_entity_poly.type
_entity_poly.pdbx_seq_one_letter_code
_entity_poly.pdbx_strand_id
1 'polypeptide(L)'
;MRFNSFISVLTSSTFLAYAAADSCCWGDVWADTNWLWLKWDEPAGVVRCGLSGTFPAGTKCTIANSKDPNGNIQALTNVTFGSDPQPFKFRIGIDPNSCDPLSNDKVITGWEGWGAFMFTGHEFTSQRLDACTQDYSA
;
A
#
# COMPACT_ATOMS: atom_id res chain seq x y z
N MET A 1 -26.36 0.21 61.73
CA MET A 1 -25.41 -0.89 61.49
C MET A 1 -25.99 -1.74 60.35
N ARG A 2 -25.39 -1.97 59.18
CA ARG A 2 -24.01 -1.86 58.69
C ARG A 2 -24.03 -1.51 57.19
N PHE A 3 -23.00 -0.77 56.78
CA PHE A 3 -22.54 -0.57 55.40
C PHE A 3 -22.12 -1.90 54.73
N ASN A 4 -22.19 -1.96 53.40
CA ASN A 4 -21.09 -2.34 52.50
C ASN A 4 -21.63 -2.33 51.05
N SER A 5 -21.38 -1.27 50.29
CA SER A 5 -20.16 -1.01 49.51
C SER A 5 -20.31 -1.53 48.08
N PHE A 6 -20.71 -0.60 47.23
CA PHE A 6 -20.62 -0.63 45.78
C PHE A 6 -19.15 -0.79 45.35
N ILE A 7 -18.87 -1.73 44.45
CA ILE A 7 -17.66 -1.69 43.63
C ILE A 7 -18.10 -1.98 42.19
N SER A 8 -18.41 -0.90 41.45
CA SER A 8 -18.47 -0.95 39.99
C SER A 8 -17.04 -0.81 39.47
N VAL A 9 -16.44 -1.90 39.02
CA VAL A 9 -15.13 -1.88 38.35
C VAL A 9 -15.35 -1.30 36.94
N LEU A 10 -15.08 -0.01 36.77
CA LEU A 10 -14.91 0.61 35.46
C LEU A 10 -13.53 0.20 34.93
N THR A 11 -13.47 -0.86 34.15
CA THR A 11 -12.32 -1.15 33.29
C THR A 11 -12.32 -0.12 32.15
N SER A 12 -11.63 0.99 32.38
CA SER A 12 -11.30 1.95 31.32
C SER A 12 -10.30 1.30 30.38
N SER A 13 -10.79 0.67 29.32
CA SER A 13 -9.97 0.28 28.17
C SER A 13 -9.45 1.54 27.51
N THR A 14 -8.22 1.93 27.81
CA THR A 14 -7.50 2.94 27.04
C THR A 14 -7.24 2.36 25.66
N PHE A 15 -8.09 2.68 24.70
CA PHE A 15 -7.74 2.53 23.30
C PHE A 15 -6.57 3.48 23.05
N LEU A 16 -5.36 2.91 22.97
CA LEU A 16 -4.20 3.62 22.44
C LEU A 16 -4.56 3.97 21.00
N ALA A 17 -5.01 5.20 20.78
CA ALA A 17 -5.10 5.77 19.45
C ALA A 17 -3.65 5.99 18.98
N TYR A 18 -3.07 4.98 18.37
CA TYR A 18 -1.85 5.15 17.59
C TYR A 18 -2.20 6.15 16.48
N ALA A 19 -1.48 7.27 16.43
CA ALA A 19 -1.62 8.23 15.36
C ALA A 19 -1.17 7.54 14.07
N ALA A 20 -2.13 7.11 13.25
CA ALA A 20 -1.86 6.61 11.92
C ALA A 20 -1.35 7.77 11.04
N ALA A 21 -0.44 7.49 10.12
CA ALA A 21 0.04 8.47 9.17
C ALA A 21 -1.09 8.94 8.24
N ASP A 22 -1.09 10.21 7.82
CA ASP A 22 -1.97 10.68 6.76
C ASP A 22 -1.81 9.83 5.48
N SER A 23 -2.81 9.85 4.60
CA SER A 23 -2.75 9.11 3.33
C SER A 23 -1.50 9.47 2.51
N CYS A 24 -0.84 8.44 1.94
CA CYS A 24 0.44 8.58 1.24
C CYS A 24 0.33 8.16 -0.23
N CYS A 25 1.30 8.57 -1.04
CA CYS A 25 1.38 8.27 -2.46
C CYS A 25 2.81 7.92 -2.84
N TRP A 26 2.96 6.88 -3.66
CA TRP A 26 4.22 6.50 -4.28
C TRP A 26 4.02 6.22 -5.75
N GLY A 27 5.09 6.38 -6.53
CA GLY A 27 5.10 6.14 -7.96
C GLY A 27 6.33 5.35 -8.37
N ASP A 28 6.13 4.37 -9.24
CA ASP A 28 7.19 3.77 -10.06
C ASP A 28 7.01 4.23 -11.50
N VAL A 29 8.08 4.71 -12.13
CA VAL A 29 8.06 5.14 -13.53
C VAL A 29 8.98 4.28 -14.39
N TRP A 30 8.48 3.87 -15.55
CA TRP A 30 9.26 3.15 -16.55
C TRP A 30 8.96 3.57 -17.98
N ALA A 31 9.89 3.27 -18.87
CA ALA A 31 9.80 3.64 -20.29
C ALA A 31 9.42 5.13 -20.47
N ASP A 32 9.94 5.99 -19.58
CA ASP A 32 9.78 7.45 -19.49
C ASP A 32 8.35 7.99 -19.35
N THR A 33 7.33 7.15 -19.46
CA THR A 33 5.93 7.59 -19.62
C THR A 33 4.92 6.75 -18.87
N ASN A 34 5.29 5.54 -18.46
CA ASN A 34 4.38 4.61 -17.80
C ASN A 34 4.60 4.68 -16.29
N TRP A 35 3.49 4.87 -15.57
CA TRP A 35 3.47 5.04 -14.14
C TRP A 35 2.62 3.98 -13.48
N LEU A 36 3.14 3.39 -12.41
CA LEU A 36 2.37 2.69 -11.39
C LEU A 36 2.26 3.60 -10.17
N TRP A 37 1.03 3.97 -9.82
CA TRP A 37 0.73 4.72 -8.61
C TRP A 37 0.27 3.77 -7.52
N LEU A 38 0.81 3.91 -6.31
CA LEU A 38 0.33 3.23 -5.11
C LEU A 38 -0.10 4.29 -4.09
N LYS A 39 -1.36 4.24 -3.68
CA LYS A 39 -1.92 5.15 -2.67
C LYS A 39 -2.23 4.38 -1.39
N TRP A 40 -1.64 4.79 -0.28
CA TRP A 40 -2.11 4.40 1.04
C TRP A 40 -3.34 5.23 1.41
N ASP A 41 -4.49 4.55 1.53
CA ASP A 41 -5.77 5.11 1.98
C ASP A 41 -5.90 4.78 3.47
N GLU A 42 -5.36 5.65 4.33
CA GLU A 42 -5.34 5.43 5.78
C GLU A 42 -6.73 5.17 6.36
N PRO A 43 -7.78 5.97 6.03
CA PRO A 43 -9.10 5.76 6.61
C PRO A 43 -9.70 4.39 6.26
N ALA A 44 -9.41 3.88 5.06
CA ALA A 44 -9.84 2.57 4.63
C ALA A 44 -8.90 1.44 5.07
N GLY A 45 -7.70 1.78 5.51
CA GLY A 45 -6.68 0.84 5.93
C GLY A 45 -6.14 -0.04 4.79
N VAL A 46 -6.14 0.46 3.54
CA VAL A 46 -5.76 -0.30 2.34
C VAL A 46 -4.87 0.49 1.39
N VAL A 47 -4.06 -0.22 0.60
CA VAL A 47 -3.39 0.33 -0.57
C VAL A 47 -4.28 0.18 -1.79
N ARG A 48 -4.29 1.20 -2.64
CA ARG A 48 -4.92 1.24 -3.97
C ARG A 48 -3.85 1.43 -5.04
N CYS A 49 -4.08 0.87 -6.23
CA CYS A 49 -3.20 1.08 -7.37
C CYS A 49 -3.90 1.94 -8.43
N GLY A 50 -3.11 2.68 -9.19
CA GLY A 50 -3.52 3.32 -10.44
C GLY A 50 -2.43 3.16 -11.48
N LEU A 51 -2.80 3.27 -12.75
CA LEU A 51 -1.86 3.28 -13.86
C LEU A 51 -1.99 4.62 -14.60
N SER A 52 -0.92 5.11 -15.21
CA SER A 52 -0.97 6.25 -16.13
C SER A 52 0.11 6.10 -17.19
N GLY A 53 -0.16 6.50 -18.43
CA GLY A 53 0.75 6.31 -19.56
C GLY A 53 0.05 5.74 -20.78
N THR A 54 0.82 5.10 -21.66
CA THR A 54 0.29 4.51 -22.90
C THR A 54 0.30 3.00 -22.78
N PHE A 55 -0.84 2.43 -22.38
CA PHE A 55 -0.98 0.99 -22.20
C PHE A 55 -1.89 0.35 -23.26
N PRO A 56 -1.65 -0.93 -23.62
CA PRO A 56 -2.59 -1.71 -24.40
C PRO A 56 -3.95 -1.80 -23.69
N ALA A 57 -5.04 -1.83 -24.47
CA ALA A 57 -6.38 -2.00 -23.93
C ALA A 57 -6.52 -3.29 -23.11
N GLY A 58 -7.18 -3.21 -21.95
CA GLY A 58 -7.31 -4.32 -21.00
C GLY A 58 -6.20 -4.38 -19.94
N THR A 59 -5.22 -3.47 -20.01
CA THR A 59 -4.21 -3.32 -18.97
C THR A 59 -4.85 -2.89 -17.66
N LYS A 60 -4.54 -3.59 -16.57
CA LYS A 60 -5.12 -3.30 -15.25
C LYS A 60 -4.12 -3.53 -14.15
N CYS A 61 -4.34 -2.84 -13.04
CA CYS A 61 -3.69 -3.15 -11.79
C CYS A 61 -4.73 -3.68 -10.79
N THR A 62 -4.33 -4.61 -9.93
CA THR A 62 -5.13 -5.09 -8.81
C THR A 62 -4.26 -5.24 -7.59
N ILE A 63 -4.79 -5.05 -6.39
CA ILE A 63 -4.03 -5.14 -5.14
C ILE A 63 -4.59 -6.24 -4.24
N ALA A 64 -3.69 -7.04 -3.68
CA ALA A 64 -3.95 -7.83 -2.49
C ALA A 64 -3.30 -7.17 -1.28
N ASN A 65 -4.13 -6.73 -0.33
CA ASN A 65 -3.68 -6.13 0.93
C ASN A 65 -3.58 -7.20 2.02
N SER A 66 -2.57 -7.09 2.89
CA SER A 66 -2.37 -7.97 4.04
C SER A 66 -1.71 -7.21 5.18
N LYS A 67 -1.89 -7.71 6.41
CA LYS A 67 -1.22 -7.18 7.61
C LYS A 67 -0.48 -8.31 8.30
N ASP A 68 0.72 -8.03 8.76
CA ASP A 68 1.46 -8.98 9.59
C ASP A 68 1.01 -8.90 11.08
N PRO A 69 1.47 -9.81 11.96
CA PRO A 69 1.12 -9.78 13.38
C PRO A 69 1.54 -8.51 14.13
N ASN A 70 2.48 -7.74 13.60
CA ASN A 70 2.95 -6.47 14.17
C ASN A 70 2.14 -5.27 13.67
N GLY A 71 1.13 -5.50 12.82
CA GLY A 71 0.31 -4.45 12.22
C GLY A 71 0.95 -3.79 11.00
N ASN A 72 2.12 -4.25 10.54
CA ASN A 72 2.75 -3.74 9.34
C ASN A 72 1.91 -4.10 8.12
N ILE A 73 1.79 -3.15 7.19
CA ILE A 73 0.92 -3.30 6.03
C ILE A 73 1.75 -3.74 4.84
N GLN A 74 1.22 -4.71 4.10
CA GLN A 74 1.81 -5.16 2.85
C GLN A 74 0.76 -5.13 1.76
N ALA A 75 1.14 -4.63 0.60
CA ALA A 75 0.33 -4.69 -0.60
C ALA A 75 1.12 -5.36 -1.72
N LEU A 76 0.49 -6.37 -2.32
CA LEU A 76 0.97 -7.01 -3.54
C LEU A 76 0.12 -6.53 -4.71
N THR A 77 0.70 -5.66 -5.51
CA THR A 77 0.10 -5.13 -6.73
C THR A 77 0.41 -6.05 -7.90
N ASN A 78 -0.63 -6.50 -8.59
CA ASN A 78 -0.54 -7.27 -9.82
C ASN A 78 -0.87 -6.36 -10.99
N VAL A 79 0.08 -6.14 -11.89
CA VAL A 79 -0.09 -5.38 -13.13
C VAL A 79 -0.16 -6.36 -14.30
N THR A 80 -1.30 -6.37 -14.98
CA THR A 80 -1.52 -7.16 -16.19
C THR A 80 -1.53 -6.22 -17.38
N PHE A 81 -0.73 -6.50 -18.41
CA PHE A 81 -0.69 -5.71 -19.64
C PHE A 81 -1.53 -6.36 -20.74
N GLY A 82 -2.51 -5.62 -21.26
CA GLY A 82 -3.42 -6.09 -22.30
C GLY A 82 -4.15 -7.38 -21.90
N SER A 83 -4.11 -8.39 -22.77
CA SER A 83 -4.73 -9.69 -22.56
C SER A 83 -3.79 -10.75 -21.97
N ASP A 84 -2.60 -10.38 -21.51
CA ASP A 84 -1.65 -11.33 -20.91
C ASP A 84 -2.23 -11.89 -19.60
N PRO A 85 -2.38 -13.21 -19.44
CA PRO A 85 -2.90 -13.78 -18.20
C PRO A 85 -1.89 -13.69 -17.03
N GLN A 86 -0.61 -13.44 -17.28
CA GLN A 86 0.43 -13.43 -16.25
C GLN A 86 0.69 -12.02 -15.72
N PRO A 87 0.36 -11.71 -14.46
CA PRO A 87 0.65 -10.41 -13.89
C PRO A 87 2.14 -10.27 -13.53
N PHE A 88 2.65 -9.06 -13.73
CA PHE A 88 3.85 -8.56 -13.08
C PHE A 88 3.50 -8.13 -11.66
N LYS A 89 4.41 -8.38 -10.71
CA LYS A 89 4.12 -8.18 -9.29
C LYS A 89 5.01 -7.11 -8.71
N PHE A 90 4.42 -6.16 -8.01
CA PHE A 90 5.11 -5.17 -7.21
C PHE A 90 4.66 -5.29 -5.76
N ARG A 91 5.59 -5.46 -4.83
CA ARG A 91 5.31 -5.48 -3.40
C ARG A 91 5.72 -4.17 -2.76
N ILE A 92 4.90 -3.66 -1.86
CA ILE A 92 5.29 -2.60 -0.94
C ILE A 92 4.97 -3.02 0.50
N GLY A 93 5.92 -2.78 1.39
CA GLY A 93 5.68 -2.76 2.84
C GLY A 93 5.51 -1.33 3.31
N ILE A 94 4.51 -1.03 4.13
CA ILE A 94 4.20 0.32 4.63
C ILE A 94 4.18 0.27 6.16
N ASP A 95 4.89 1.19 6.79
CA ASP A 95 4.69 1.48 8.21
C ASP A 95 3.39 2.27 8.36
N PRO A 96 2.34 1.80 9.05
CA PRO A 96 1.11 2.56 9.18
C PRO A 96 1.27 3.88 9.96
N ASN A 97 2.39 4.07 10.67
CA ASN A 97 2.67 5.28 11.46
C ASN A 97 3.55 6.28 10.70
N SER A 98 4.11 5.92 9.54
CA SER A 98 4.86 6.84 8.68
C SER A 98 4.59 6.58 7.20
N CYS A 99 4.68 7.61 6.35
CA CYS A 99 4.59 7.40 4.90
C CYS A 99 5.84 6.75 4.28
N ASP A 100 6.66 6.09 5.09
CA ASP A 100 7.89 5.47 4.64
C ASP A 100 7.64 3.98 4.35
N PRO A 101 8.21 3.46 3.26
CA PRO A 101 8.26 2.02 3.06
C PRO A 101 8.96 1.35 4.25
N LEU A 102 8.49 0.16 4.61
CA LEU A 102 9.19 -0.68 5.57
C LEU A 102 10.59 -1.01 5.05
N SER A 103 11.51 -1.17 5.98
CA SER A 103 12.87 -1.59 5.68
C SER A 103 12.91 -2.99 5.06
N ASN A 104 13.90 -3.22 4.20
CA ASN A 104 14.02 -4.45 3.40
C ASN A 104 14.20 -5.73 4.22
N ASP A 105 14.62 -5.63 5.49
CA ASP A 105 14.68 -6.74 6.45
C ASP A 105 13.29 -7.20 6.90
N LYS A 106 12.26 -6.34 6.80
CA LYS A 106 10.87 -6.68 7.07
C LYS A 106 10.15 -7.10 5.80
N VAL A 107 10.17 -6.23 4.79
CA VAL A 107 9.47 -6.42 3.51
C VAL A 107 10.32 -5.80 2.42
N ILE A 108 10.71 -6.60 1.44
CA ILE A 108 11.39 -6.11 0.25
C ILE A 108 10.36 -5.37 -0.60
N THR A 109 10.49 -4.05 -0.68
CA THR A 109 9.67 -3.23 -1.57
C THR A 109 10.28 -3.24 -2.97
N GLY A 110 9.48 -3.53 -3.99
CA GLY A 110 9.91 -3.56 -5.38
C GLY A 110 9.19 -4.61 -6.22
N TRP A 111 9.61 -4.69 -7.49
CA TRP A 111 9.14 -5.72 -8.42
C TRP A 111 9.66 -7.11 -8.03
N GLU A 112 8.78 -8.11 -8.07
CA GLU A 112 9.09 -9.50 -7.72
C GLU A 112 8.56 -10.51 -8.76
N GLY A 113 9.13 -11.71 -8.75
CA GLY A 113 8.69 -12.82 -9.62
C GLY A 113 9.28 -12.80 -11.03
N TRP A 114 8.58 -13.47 -11.96
CA TRP A 114 9.10 -13.88 -13.27
C TRP A 114 9.54 -12.73 -14.20
N GLY A 115 9.02 -11.52 -14.00
CA GLY A 115 9.28 -10.35 -14.84
C GLY A 115 10.03 -9.21 -14.14
N ALA A 116 10.46 -9.40 -12.88
CA ALA A 116 11.06 -8.32 -12.08
C ALA A 116 12.30 -7.71 -12.73
N PHE A 117 13.09 -8.51 -13.46
CA PHE A 117 14.29 -8.05 -14.16
C PHE A 117 14.00 -6.96 -15.20
N MET A 118 12.79 -6.90 -15.75
CA MET A 118 12.37 -5.88 -16.72
C MET A 118 12.22 -4.49 -16.09
N PHE A 119 12.20 -4.41 -14.76
CA PHE A 119 12.05 -3.17 -14.01
C PHE A 119 13.33 -2.79 -13.23
N THR A 120 14.46 -3.41 -13.58
CA THR A 120 15.74 -3.13 -12.94
C THR A 120 16.17 -1.70 -13.22
N GLY A 121 16.47 -0.94 -12.16
CA GLY A 121 16.96 0.44 -12.26
C GLY A 121 15.85 1.49 -12.36
N HIS A 122 14.58 1.09 -12.23
CA HIS A 122 13.47 2.03 -12.15
C HIS A 122 13.38 2.65 -10.75
N GLU A 123 12.84 3.85 -10.70
CA GLU A 123 12.75 4.63 -9.46
C GLU A 123 11.34 4.53 -8.87
N PHE A 124 11.26 3.85 -7.72
CA PHE A 124 10.10 3.91 -6.85
C PHE A 124 10.31 4.99 -5.79
N THR A 125 9.45 6.01 -5.78
CA THR A 125 9.65 7.18 -4.93
C THR A 125 8.35 7.66 -4.31
N SER A 126 8.46 8.36 -3.17
CA SER A 126 7.33 9.07 -2.57
C SER A 126 6.90 10.23 -3.45
N GLN A 127 5.60 10.43 -3.55
CA GLN A 127 4.96 11.35 -4.48
C GLN A 127 3.95 12.22 -3.75
N ARG A 128 3.56 13.34 -4.36
CA ARG A 128 2.49 14.16 -3.80
C ARG A 128 1.17 13.41 -3.89
N LEU A 129 0.32 13.52 -2.87
CA LEU A 129 -0.93 12.74 -2.78
C LEU A 129 -1.88 13.00 -3.97
N ASP A 130 -1.89 14.21 -4.52
CA ASP A 130 -2.68 14.60 -5.69
C ASP A 130 -2.24 13.88 -6.98
N ALA A 131 -0.98 13.46 -7.09
CA ALA A 131 -0.51 12.67 -8.23
C ALA A 131 -1.20 11.28 -8.28
N CYS A 132 -1.44 10.65 -7.13
CA CYS A 132 -2.11 9.35 -7.02
C CYS A 132 -3.64 9.39 -7.12
N THR A 133 -4.26 10.58 -7.23
CA THR A 133 -5.74 10.69 -7.35
C THR A 133 -6.26 10.38 -8.74
N GLN A 134 -5.35 10.12 -9.68
CA GLN A 134 -5.69 9.79 -11.06
C GLN A 134 -6.00 8.30 -11.19
N ASP A 135 -7.28 7.97 -11.08
CA ASP A 135 -7.82 6.63 -11.28
C ASP A 135 -7.88 6.34 -12.79
N TYR A 136 -6.78 5.87 -13.39
CA TYR A 136 -6.82 5.27 -14.73
C TYR A 136 -6.52 3.79 -14.65
N SER A 137 -7.51 3.01 -14.23
CA SER A 137 -7.69 1.70 -14.82
C SER A 137 -7.85 1.91 -16.34
N ALA A 138 -6.80 1.62 -17.11
CA ALA A 138 -6.78 1.75 -18.57
C ALA A 138 -7.65 0.67 -19.27
#